data_AF-A0A0G1A6F4-F1
#
_entry.id   AF-A0A0G1A6F4-F1
#
_cell.length_a   1.000
_cell.length_b   1.000
_cell.length_c   1.000
_cell.angle_alpha   90.00
_cell.angle_beta   90.00
_cell.angle_gamma   90.00
#
_symmetry.space_group_name_H-M   'P 1'
#
loop_
_entity.id
_entity.type
_entity.pdbx_description
1 polymer ?
#
loop_
_entity_poly.entity_id
_entity_poly.type
_entity_poly.pdbx_seq_one_letter_code
_entity_poly.pdbx_strand_id
1 'polypeptide(L)'
;MSKEFSTYKKKALLLLLAGVALGFNSSPRQHFRIYKILPELWKDIDREKLRRLVREFYRDRLIDLKENSDGSTTIILTESGRKKALQYKIDEIKIKQPGSWDNLWRLTIFDIPEKKRRARDALRNKLRELGFLELQKSVFIYPFSCRDEIDFITEYFEIRPYVRYIEARFINNEAELKLKFNLV
;
A
#
# COMPACT_ATOMS: atom_id res chain seq x y z
N MET A 1 -3.84 -23.54 5.92
CA MET A 1 -3.19 -23.14 4.64
C MET A 1 -1.77 -22.68 4.98
N SER A 2 -0.72 -23.24 4.36
CA SER A 2 0.67 -22.94 4.77
C SER A 2 1.01 -21.46 4.61
N LYS A 3 1.82 -20.92 5.54
CA LYS A 3 2.20 -19.50 5.59
C LYS A 3 2.88 -19.05 4.28
N GLU A 4 3.68 -19.92 3.68
CA GLU A 4 4.31 -19.70 2.36
C GLU A 4 3.29 -19.52 1.22
N PHE A 5 2.22 -20.31 1.18
CA PHE A 5 1.22 -20.21 0.11
C PHE A 5 0.46 -18.87 0.18
N SER A 6 0.27 -18.33 1.39
CA SER A 6 -0.25 -16.97 1.58
C SER A 6 0.71 -15.90 1.03
N THR A 7 2.01 -16.07 1.24
CA THR A 7 3.05 -15.17 0.71
C THR A 7 3.06 -15.13 -0.82
N TYR A 8 2.95 -16.29 -1.49
CA TYR A 8 2.88 -16.35 -2.95
C TYR A 8 1.63 -15.67 -3.52
N LYS A 9 0.47 -15.82 -2.87
CA LYS A 9 -0.76 -15.12 -3.26
C LYS A 9 -0.58 -13.61 -3.22
N LYS A 10 -0.06 -13.10 -2.11
CA LYS A 10 0.22 -11.68 -1.96
C LYS A 10 1.18 -11.18 -3.04
N LYS A 11 2.32 -11.86 -3.25
CA LYS A 11 3.29 -11.51 -4.30
C LYS A 11 2.63 -11.47 -5.68
N ALA A 12 1.83 -12.48 -6.03
CA ALA A 12 1.16 -12.54 -7.33
C ALA A 12 0.19 -11.36 -7.55
N LEU A 13 -0.63 -11.01 -6.56
CA LEU A 13 -1.55 -9.87 -6.66
C LEU A 13 -0.81 -8.54 -6.74
N LEU A 14 0.30 -8.36 -6.00
CA LEU A 14 1.12 -7.16 -6.08
C LEU A 14 1.81 -7.00 -7.44
N LEU A 15 2.29 -8.10 -8.03
CA LEU A 15 2.88 -8.10 -9.37
C LEU A 15 1.85 -7.75 -10.44
N LEU A 16 0.66 -8.35 -10.37
CA LEU A 16 -0.42 -8.02 -11.28
C LEU A 16 -0.84 -6.55 -11.14
N LEU A 17 -0.92 -6.01 -9.91
CA LEU A 17 -1.19 -4.59 -9.66
C LEU A 17 -0.09 -3.68 -10.22
N ALA A 18 1.19 -4.04 -10.04
CA ALA A 18 2.33 -3.29 -10.58
C ALA A 18 2.33 -3.33 -12.12
N GLY A 19 2.01 -4.49 -12.71
CA GLY A 19 1.80 -4.63 -14.15
C GLY A 19 0.71 -3.69 -14.66
N VAL A 20 -0.46 -3.69 -14.01
CA VAL A 20 -1.57 -2.75 -14.26
C VAL A 20 -1.10 -1.29 -14.22
N ALA A 21 -0.33 -0.91 -13.20
CA ALA A 21 0.17 0.46 -13.01
C ALA A 21 1.26 0.87 -14.02
N LEU A 22 2.06 -0.07 -14.52
CA LEU A 22 3.15 0.18 -15.46
C LEU A 22 2.70 0.19 -16.94
N GLY A 23 1.41 -0.03 -17.25
CA GLY A 23 0.92 0.11 -18.64
C GLY A 23 -0.46 -0.47 -18.99
N PHE A 24 -1.54 -0.17 -18.25
CA PHE A 24 -2.90 -0.59 -18.66
C PHE A 24 -3.98 0.47 -18.48
N ASN A 25 -3.93 1.48 -19.34
CA ASN A 25 -5.07 1.71 -20.24
C ASN A 25 -4.50 1.64 -21.68
N SER A 26 -4.95 0.66 -22.47
CA SER A 26 -4.97 0.71 -23.95
C SER A 26 -3.74 0.26 -24.78
N SER A 27 -3.11 -0.91 -24.59
CA SER A 27 -2.33 -1.53 -25.69
C SER A 27 -1.96 -3.04 -25.54
N PRO A 28 -2.35 -3.92 -26.49
CA PRO A 28 -1.94 -5.33 -26.57
C PRO A 28 -0.42 -5.59 -26.53
N ARG A 29 0.42 -4.65 -26.98
CA ARG A 29 1.89 -4.85 -27.02
C ARG A 29 2.55 -4.83 -25.64
N GLN A 30 1.97 -4.12 -24.68
CA GLN A 30 2.49 -4.05 -23.31
C GLN A 30 2.10 -5.29 -22.49
N HIS A 31 0.93 -5.89 -22.75
CA HIS A 31 0.58 -7.23 -22.24
C HIS A 31 1.68 -8.25 -22.58
N PHE A 32 2.17 -8.24 -23.82
CA PHE A 32 3.21 -9.16 -24.29
C PHE A 32 4.53 -9.08 -23.51
N ARG A 33 4.88 -7.89 -22.99
CA ARG A 33 6.09 -7.69 -22.18
C ARG A 33 5.94 -8.31 -20.79
N ILE A 34 4.75 -8.24 -20.21
CA ILE A 34 4.41 -8.90 -18.94
C ILE A 34 4.41 -10.42 -19.09
N TYR A 35 3.90 -10.96 -20.19
CA TYR A 35 4.01 -12.38 -20.51
C TYR A 35 5.45 -12.88 -20.64
N LYS A 36 6.42 -12.02 -20.99
CA LYS A 36 7.84 -12.37 -20.97
C LYS A 36 8.47 -12.31 -19.57
N ILE A 37 8.03 -11.37 -18.73
CA ILE A 37 8.57 -11.14 -17.39
C ILE A 37 7.97 -12.11 -16.35
N LEU A 38 6.68 -12.45 -16.46
CA LEU A 38 5.98 -13.36 -15.53
C LEU A 38 6.64 -14.74 -15.43
N PRO A 39 6.99 -15.42 -16.56
CA PRO A 39 7.67 -16.71 -16.52
C PRO A 39 9.02 -16.65 -15.82
N GLU A 40 9.76 -15.55 -15.94
CA GLU A 40 11.06 -15.39 -15.26
C GLU A 40 10.91 -15.21 -13.75
N LEU A 41 9.93 -14.41 -13.31
CA LEU A 41 9.62 -14.21 -11.89
C LEU A 41 8.99 -15.44 -11.23
N TRP A 42 8.40 -16.33 -12.03
CA TRP A 42 7.70 -17.53 -11.58
C TRP A 42 8.54 -18.80 -11.77
N LYS A 43 9.82 -18.68 -12.18
CA LYS A 43 10.78 -19.80 -12.26
C LYS A 43 10.85 -20.60 -10.95
N ASP A 44 10.64 -19.93 -9.82
CA ASP A 44 10.67 -20.54 -8.48
C ASP A 44 9.32 -21.13 -8.02
N ILE A 45 8.23 -20.93 -8.78
CA ILE A 45 6.89 -21.45 -8.46
C ILE A 45 6.56 -22.61 -9.38
N ASP A 46 6.37 -23.79 -8.79
CA ASP A 46 5.86 -24.98 -9.48
C ASP A 46 4.58 -24.67 -10.30
N ARG A 47 4.56 -25.12 -11.57
CA ARG A 47 3.44 -24.95 -12.51
C ARG A 47 2.10 -25.39 -11.93
N GLU A 48 2.05 -26.46 -11.13
CA GLU A 48 0.80 -26.91 -10.53
C GLU A 48 0.30 -25.95 -9.46
N LYS A 49 1.21 -25.47 -8.59
CA LYS A 49 0.89 -24.46 -7.57
C LYS A 49 0.40 -23.18 -8.21
N LEU A 50 0.99 -22.80 -9.32
CA LEU A 50 0.61 -21.63 -10.07
C LEU A 50 -0.80 -21.75 -10.67
N ARG A 51 -1.08 -22.86 -11.36
CA ARG A 51 -2.43 -23.16 -11.89
C ARG A 51 -3.48 -23.18 -10.80
N ARG A 52 -3.15 -23.68 -9.60
CA ARG A 52 -4.06 -23.65 -8.45
C ARG A 52 -4.33 -22.22 -7.99
N LEU A 53 -3.29 -21.39 -7.90
CA LEU A 53 -3.38 -19.99 -7.47
C LEU A 53 -4.20 -19.14 -8.44
N VAL A 54 -4.01 -19.30 -9.76
CA VAL A 54 -4.82 -18.62 -10.78
C VAL A 54 -6.29 -19.05 -10.69
N ARG A 55 -6.58 -20.35 -10.59
CA ARG A 55 -7.96 -20.86 -10.42
C ARG A 55 -8.63 -20.30 -9.17
N GLU A 56 -7.88 -20.22 -8.07
CA GLU A 56 -8.37 -19.66 -6.81
C GLU A 56 -8.67 -18.17 -6.94
N PHE A 57 -7.77 -17.38 -7.52
CA PHE A 57 -8.02 -15.95 -7.75
C PHE A 57 -9.22 -15.70 -8.67
N TYR A 58 -9.40 -16.52 -9.69
CA TYR A 58 -10.56 -16.42 -10.58
C TYR A 58 -11.86 -16.74 -9.83
N ARG A 59 -11.88 -17.85 -9.07
CA ARG A 59 -13.02 -18.25 -8.23
C ARG A 59 -13.37 -17.18 -7.19
N ASP A 60 -12.36 -16.58 -6.57
CA ASP A 60 -12.51 -15.53 -5.57
C ASP A 60 -12.75 -14.14 -6.22
N ARG A 61 -12.92 -14.09 -7.54
CA ARG A 61 -13.15 -12.90 -8.37
C ARG A 61 -12.10 -11.81 -8.21
N LEU A 62 -10.86 -12.16 -7.87
CA LEU A 62 -9.73 -11.24 -7.76
C LEU A 62 -9.06 -10.98 -9.12
N ILE A 63 -9.26 -11.89 -10.07
CA ILE A 63 -8.82 -11.76 -11.46
C ILE A 63 -9.93 -12.17 -12.41
N ASP A 64 -9.84 -11.69 -13.64
CA ASP A 64 -10.64 -12.11 -14.78
C ASP A 64 -9.73 -12.59 -15.91
N LEU A 65 -10.28 -13.39 -16.83
CA LEU A 65 -9.56 -13.97 -17.96
C LEU A 65 -10.20 -13.48 -19.26
N LYS A 66 -9.41 -12.79 -20.09
CA LYS A 66 -9.86 -12.29 -21.39
C LYS A 66 -9.13 -13.01 -22.51
N GLU A 67 -9.87 -13.71 -23.35
CA GLU A 67 -9.31 -14.29 -24.58
C GLU A 67 -9.01 -13.19 -25.60
N ASN A 68 -7.84 -13.32 -26.23
CA ASN A 68 -7.37 -12.45 -27.29
C ASN A 68 -7.64 -13.11 -28.65
N SER A 69 -7.66 -12.30 -29.70
CA SER A 69 -7.91 -12.76 -31.07
C SER A 69 -6.84 -13.71 -31.62
N ASP A 70 -5.66 -13.78 -30.99
CA ASP A 70 -4.57 -14.69 -31.32
C ASP A 70 -4.65 -16.04 -30.58
N GLY A 71 -5.74 -16.28 -29.82
CA GLY A 71 -5.94 -17.48 -29.01
C GLY A 71 -5.20 -17.47 -27.67
N SER A 72 -4.49 -16.39 -27.32
CA SER A 72 -3.89 -16.24 -25.99
C SER A 72 -4.91 -15.71 -24.97
N THR A 73 -4.72 -16.01 -23.67
CA THR A 73 -5.60 -15.54 -22.59
C THR A 73 -4.88 -14.55 -21.71
N THR A 74 -5.41 -13.33 -21.59
CA THR A 74 -4.95 -12.25 -20.72
C THR A 74 -5.55 -12.36 -19.31
N ILE A 75 -4.70 -12.32 -18.28
CA ILE A 75 -5.16 -12.19 -16.88
C ILE A 75 -5.31 -10.70 -16.52
N ILE A 76 -6.48 -10.32 -16.03
CA ILE A 76 -6.81 -8.93 -15.68
C ILE A 76 -7.15 -8.86 -14.19
N LEU A 77 -6.60 -7.88 -13.47
CA LEU A 77 -6.99 -7.64 -12.07
C LEU A 77 -8.36 -6.97 -12.02
N THR A 78 -9.31 -7.59 -11.32
CA THR A 78 -10.63 -6.99 -11.06
C THR A 78 -10.51 -5.85 -10.05
N GLU A 79 -11.57 -5.07 -9.86
CA GLU A 79 -11.60 -4.03 -8.83
C GLU A 79 -11.39 -4.61 -7.41
N SER A 80 -12.03 -5.74 -7.09
CA SER A 80 -11.82 -6.43 -5.82
C SER A 80 -10.39 -6.97 -5.68
N GLY A 81 -9.79 -7.44 -6.79
CA GLY A 81 -8.38 -7.80 -6.86
C GLY A 81 -7.45 -6.62 -6.57
N ARG A 82 -7.72 -5.46 -7.17
CA ARG A 82 -6.96 -4.21 -6.92
C ARG A 82 -7.06 -3.81 -5.46
N LYS A 83 -8.28 -3.79 -4.91
CA LYS A 83 -8.51 -3.48 -3.50
C LYS A 83 -7.78 -4.45 -2.58
N LYS A 84 -7.81 -5.76 -2.86
CA LYS A 84 -7.09 -6.77 -2.08
C LYS A 84 -5.57 -6.58 -2.15
N ALA A 85 -5.04 -6.27 -3.33
CA ALA A 85 -3.63 -6.00 -3.53
C ALA A 85 -3.17 -4.74 -2.78
N LEU A 86 -3.95 -3.66 -2.82
CA LEU A 86 -3.70 -2.44 -2.06
C LEU A 86 -3.84 -2.65 -0.56
N GLN A 87 -4.80 -3.49 -0.12
CA GLN A 87 -4.95 -3.88 1.28
C GLN A 87 -3.65 -4.53 1.81
N TYR A 88 -3.01 -5.39 1.01
CA TYR A 88 -1.71 -5.95 1.41
C TYR A 88 -0.60 -4.90 1.52
N LYS A 89 -0.64 -3.84 0.71
CA LYS A 89 0.33 -2.75 0.81
C LYS A 89 0.08 -1.91 2.06
N ILE A 90 -1.15 -1.52 2.34
CA ILE A 90 -1.51 -0.70 3.52
C ILE A 90 -1.21 -1.46 4.83
N ASP A 91 -1.50 -2.77 4.88
CA ASP A 91 -1.29 -3.60 6.08
C ASP A 91 0.20 -3.74 6.45
N GLU A 92 1.09 -3.66 5.46
CA GLU A 92 2.53 -3.84 5.67
C GLU A 92 3.34 -2.55 5.68
N ILE A 93 2.68 -1.39 5.61
CA ILE A 93 3.38 -0.11 5.73
C ILE A 93 4.17 -0.10 7.03
N LYS A 94 5.44 0.25 6.90
CA LYS A 94 6.36 0.47 8.00
C LYS A 94 7.17 1.70 7.65
N ILE A 95 7.33 2.58 8.62
CA ILE A 95 8.22 3.72 8.47
C ILE A 95 9.61 3.26 8.87
N LYS A 96 10.59 3.54 8.01
CA LYS A 96 11.98 3.27 8.32
C LYS A 96 12.43 4.19 9.44
N GLN A 97 12.95 3.61 10.51
CA GLN A 97 13.55 4.35 11.61
C GLN A 97 15.07 4.34 11.39
N PRO A 98 15.66 5.47 10.92
CA PRO A 98 17.11 5.57 10.83
C PRO A 98 17.75 5.47 12.22
N GLY A 99 19.04 5.12 12.27
CA GLY A 99 19.79 5.03 13.53
C GLY A 99 19.94 6.36 14.28
N SER A 100 19.64 7.49 13.63
CA SER A 100 19.70 8.82 14.22
C SER A 100 18.52 9.68 13.75
N TRP A 101 18.00 10.50 14.65
CA TRP A 101 17.02 11.54 14.34
C TRP A 101 17.67 12.71 13.60
N ASP A 102 16.99 13.25 12.59
CA ASP A 102 17.48 14.38 11.78
C ASP A 102 16.99 15.75 12.27
N ASN A 103 16.46 15.80 13.49
CA ASN A 103 15.97 17.02 14.14
C ASN A 103 14.76 17.67 13.45
N LEU A 104 13.97 16.90 12.70
CA LEU A 104 12.70 17.35 12.14
C LEU A 104 11.51 16.63 12.80
N TRP A 105 10.46 17.38 13.06
CA TRP A 105 9.15 16.89 13.44
C TRP A 105 8.25 16.80 12.22
N ARG A 106 7.53 15.69 12.10
CA ARG A 106 6.62 15.41 10.99
C ARG A 106 5.22 15.47 11.53
N LEU A 107 4.47 16.48 11.12
CA LEU A 107 3.09 16.63 11.52
C LEU A 107 2.18 16.22 10.38
N THR A 108 1.19 15.41 10.71
CA THR A 108 0.07 15.09 9.84
C THR A 108 -1.17 15.70 10.46
N ILE A 109 -1.69 16.74 9.80
CA ILE A 109 -2.95 17.40 10.20
C ILE A 109 -4.03 17.14 9.18
N PHE A 110 -5.28 17.06 9.63
CA PHE A 110 -6.38 16.79 8.70
C PHE A 110 -7.71 17.40 9.13
N ASP A 111 -8.52 17.75 8.13
CA ASP A 111 -9.91 18.17 8.32
C ASP A 111 -10.81 17.41 7.33
N ILE A 112 -11.21 16.21 7.74
CA ILE A 112 -11.94 15.26 6.89
C ILE A 112 -13.44 15.38 7.18
N PRO A 113 -14.28 15.65 6.16
CA PRO A 113 -15.71 15.88 6.33
C PRO A 113 -16.42 14.65 6.91
N GLU A 114 -17.52 14.86 7.63
CA GLU A 114 -18.25 13.80 8.34
C GLU A 114 -18.75 12.69 7.40
N LYS A 115 -19.08 13.04 6.15
CA LYS A 115 -19.42 12.07 5.08
C LYS A 115 -18.33 11.02 4.84
N LYS A 116 -17.06 11.34 5.16
CA LYS A 116 -15.88 10.47 5.06
C LYS A 116 -15.37 10.03 6.45
N ARG A 117 -16.22 10.00 7.48
CA ARG A 117 -15.85 9.59 8.85
C ARG A 117 -15.09 8.26 8.92
N ARG A 118 -15.51 7.24 8.16
CA ARG A 118 -14.82 5.94 8.16
C ARG A 118 -13.36 6.06 7.72
N ALA A 119 -13.08 6.89 6.70
CA ALA A 119 -11.71 7.15 6.23
C ALA A 119 -10.91 7.95 7.26
N ARG A 120 -11.54 8.92 7.94
CA ARG A 120 -10.92 9.67 9.05
C ARG A 120 -10.49 8.75 10.19
N ASP A 121 -11.39 7.87 10.62
CA ASP A 121 -11.13 6.95 11.72
C ASP A 121 -10.07 5.90 11.31
N ALA A 122 -10.09 5.45 10.05
CA ALA A 122 -9.06 4.57 9.49
C ALA A 122 -7.67 5.24 9.44
N LEU A 123 -7.58 6.50 9.01
CA LEU A 123 -6.33 7.27 9.04
C LEU A 123 -5.78 7.39 10.47
N ARG A 124 -6.62 7.80 11.43
CA ARG A 124 -6.21 7.90 12.84
C ARG A 124 -5.64 6.60 13.37
N ASN A 125 -6.36 5.50 13.15
CA ASN A 125 -5.92 4.19 13.62
C ASN A 125 -4.60 3.79 12.95
N LYS A 126 -4.44 4.05 11.64
CA LYS A 126 -3.20 3.73 10.94
C LYS A 126 -2.02 4.57 11.41
N LEU A 127 -2.21 5.86 11.67
CA LEU A 127 -1.16 6.72 12.22
C LEU A 127 -0.70 6.23 13.60
N ARG A 128 -1.64 5.86 14.48
CA ARG A 128 -1.30 5.27 15.80
C ARG A 128 -0.56 3.94 15.66
N GLU A 129 -0.99 3.07 14.74
CA GLU A 129 -0.32 1.80 14.43
C GLU A 129 1.13 2.01 13.96
N LEU A 130 1.37 3.07 13.18
CA LEU A 130 2.70 3.45 12.70
C LEU A 130 3.55 4.16 13.77
N GLY A 131 3.02 4.37 14.96
CA GLY A 131 3.72 4.97 16.10
C GLY A 131 3.65 6.50 16.16
N PHE A 132 2.76 7.15 15.40
CA PHE A 132 2.51 8.58 15.59
C PHE A 132 1.87 8.82 16.95
N LEU A 133 2.23 9.95 17.56
CA LEU A 133 1.56 10.46 18.76
C LEU A 133 0.47 11.45 18.35
N GLU A 134 -0.68 11.36 19.01
CA GLU A 134 -1.79 12.30 18.82
C GLU A 134 -1.58 13.53 19.71
N LEU A 135 -1.37 14.70 19.10
CA LEU A 135 -1.27 15.98 19.81
C LEU A 135 -2.65 16.58 20.07
N GLN A 136 -3.56 16.43 19.10
CA GLN A 136 -4.96 16.81 19.15
C GLN A 136 -5.77 15.88 18.26
N LYS A 137 -7.12 15.95 18.30
CA LYS A 137 -8.04 15.06 17.56
C LYS A 137 -7.70 14.88 16.07
N SER A 138 -7.08 15.86 15.43
CA SER A 138 -6.69 15.78 14.02
C SER A 138 -5.26 16.26 13.76
N VAL A 139 -4.39 16.16 14.77
CA VAL A 139 -2.99 16.57 14.69
C VAL A 139 -2.14 15.44 15.25
N PHE A 140 -1.33 14.85 14.40
CA PHE A 140 -0.44 13.74 14.73
C PHE A 140 1.00 14.15 14.47
N ILE A 141 1.93 13.66 15.30
CA ILE A 141 3.35 13.96 15.19
C ILE A 141 4.18 12.68 15.14
N TYR A 142 5.28 12.72 14.38
CA TYR A 142 6.27 11.65 14.30
C TYR A 142 7.68 12.24 14.09
N PRO A 143 8.75 11.57 14.56
CA PRO A 143 10.10 12.10 14.45
C PRO A 143 10.88 11.55 13.26
N PHE A 144 10.33 10.67 12.40
CA PHE A 144 11.08 10.14 11.26
C PHE A 144 10.39 10.45 9.93
N SER A 145 11.18 10.52 8.85
CA SER A 145 10.65 10.76 7.50
C SER A 145 9.65 9.68 7.13
N CYS A 146 8.45 10.10 6.71
CA CYS A 146 7.32 9.23 6.42
C CYS A 146 6.42 9.76 5.32
N ARG A 147 6.94 10.68 4.49
CA ARG A 147 6.14 11.39 3.49
C ARG A 147 5.48 10.43 2.49
N ASP A 148 6.24 9.48 1.96
CA ASP A 148 5.76 8.52 0.96
C ASP A 148 4.68 7.61 1.56
N GLU A 149 4.83 7.20 2.83
CA GLU A 149 3.84 6.42 3.55
C GLU A 149 2.55 7.22 3.76
N ILE A 150 2.65 8.48 4.18
CA ILE A 150 1.47 9.36 4.34
C ILE A 150 0.78 9.60 2.98
N ASP A 151 1.53 9.89 1.92
CA ASP A 151 0.98 10.08 0.58
C ASP A 151 0.24 8.82 0.12
N PHE A 152 0.83 7.63 0.31
CA PHE A 152 0.16 6.36 -0.02
C PHE A 152 -1.11 6.12 0.81
N ILE A 153 -1.07 6.35 2.13
CA ILE A 153 -2.22 6.14 3.03
C ILE A 153 -3.38 7.06 2.64
N THR A 154 -3.08 8.33 2.37
CA THR A 154 -4.10 9.33 2.04
C THR A 154 -4.71 9.14 0.66
N GLU A 155 -3.93 8.63 -0.30
CA GLU A 155 -4.43 8.19 -1.60
C GLU A 155 -5.30 6.94 -1.47
N TYR A 156 -4.85 5.93 -0.71
CA TYR A 156 -5.61 4.68 -0.49
C TYR A 156 -6.99 4.92 0.13
N PHE A 157 -7.09 5.86 1.07
CA PHE A 157 -8.35 6.23 1.71
C PHE A 157 -9.13 7.32 0.95
N GLU A 158 -8.62 7.82 -0.18
CA GLU A 158 -9.22 8.89 -0.98
C GLU A 158 -9.53 10.16 -0.17
N ILE A 159 -8.57 10.58 0.65
CA ILE A 159 -8.67 11.73 1.57
C ILE A 159 -7.54 12.75 1.40
N ARG A 160 -6.63 12.55 0.44
CA ARG A 160 -5.49 13.44 0.18
C ARG A 160 -5.81 14.95 0.21
N PRO A 161 -6.91 15.46 -0.37
CA PRO A 161 -7.23 16.89 -0.32
C PRO A 161 -7.44 17.45 1.10
N TYR A 162 -7.79 16.60 2.06
CA TYR A 162 -8.13 16.96 3.44
C TYR A 162 -6.97 16.81 4.42
N VAL A 163 -5.81 16.33 3.97
CA VAL A 163 -4.64 16.07 4.81
C VAL A 163 -3.50 17.00 4.42
N ARG A 164 -2.74 17.48 5.41
CA ARG A 164 -1.51 18.24 5.21
C ARG A 164 -0.39 17.57 5.99
N TYR A 165 0.75 17.44 5.33
CA TYR A 165 1.99 16.97 5.92
C TYR A 165 2.93 18.17 6.06
N ILE A 166 3.52 18.31 7.24
CA ILE A 166 4.35 19.46 7.62
C ILE A 166 5.64 18.93 8.21
N GLU A 167 6.77 19.49 7.78
CA GLU A 167 8.06 19.29 8.42
C GLU A 167 8.42 20.55 9.20
N ALA A 168 8.65 20.40 10.50
CA ALA A 168 8.93 21.50 11.41
C ALA A 168 10.25 21.23 12.15
N ARG A 169 11.10 22.26 12.25
CA ARG A 169 12.32 22.21 13.08
C ARG A 169 12.05 22.43 14.56
N PHE A 170 10.93 23.05 14.89
CA PHE A 170 10.60 23.43 16.26
C PHE A 170 9.13 23.16 16.55
N ILE A 171 8.88 22.69 17.76
CA ILE A 171 7.55 22.60 18.37
C ILE A 171 7.70 22.91 19.87
N ASN A 172 6.70 23.54 20.46
CA ASN A 172 6.67 23.70 21.92
C ASN A 172 6.64 22.35 22.63
N ASN A 173 7.12 22.30 23.87
CA ASN A 173 7.19 21.09 24.70
C ASN A 173 8.00 19.94 24.08
N GLU A 174 9.01 20.28 23.26
CA GLU A 174 9.84 19.31 22.54
C GLU A 174 10.49 18.25 23.45
N ALA A 175 10.93 18.63 24.65
CA ALA A 175 11.57 17.72 25.60
C ALA A 175 10.67 16.53 25.96
N GLU A 176 9.36 16.77 26.16
CA GLU A 176 8.39 15.71 26.43
C GLU A 176 8.23 14.76 25.24
N LEU A 177 8.21 15.31 24.02
CA LEU A 177 8.07 14.52 22.80
C LEU A 177 9.33 13.67 22.55
N LYS A 178 10.52 14.23 22.76
CA LYS A 178 11.79 13.50 22.67
C LYS A 178 11.82 12.30 23.62
N LEU A 179 11.34 12.46 24.86
CA LEU A 179 11.22 11.35 25.81
C LEU A 179 10.23 10.29 25.32
N LYS A 180 9.04 10.68 24.83
CA LYS A 180 8.03 9.73 24.33
C LYS A 180 8.49 8.93 23.11
N PHE A 181 9.38 9.50 22.30
CA PHE A 181 9.97 8.84 21.12
C PHE A 181 11.34 8.21 21.37
N ASN A 182 11.86 8.25 22.60
CA ASN A 182 13.21 7.77 22.95
C ASN A 182 14.32 8.39 22.07
N LEU A 183 14.29 9.71 21.89
CA LEU A 183 15.27 10.48 21.11
C LEU A 183 16.38 11.12 21.97
N VAL A 184 16.44 10.76 23.24
CA VAL A 184 17.39 11.27 24.25
C VAL A 184 18.32 10.14 24.67
#